data_AF-A0A8H3A0T2-F1
#
_entry.id   AF-A0A8H3A0T2-F1
#
_cell.length_a   1.000
_cell.length_b   1.000
_cell.length_c   1.000
_cell.angle_alpha   90.00
_cell.angle_beta   90.00
_cell.angle_gamma   90.00
#
_symmetry.space_group_name_H-M   'P 1'
#
loop_
_entity.id
_entity.type
_entity.pdbx_description
1 polymer ?
#
loop_
_entity_poly.entity_id
_entity_poly.type
_entity_poly.pdbx_seq_one_letter_code
_entity_poly.pdbx_strand_id
1 'polypeptide(L)'
;MGGSASKSARKLPTRTQPSWAGARTPQALPEQFRSSKSEVLASETKDSQIESDSKDPHFMSKLSQLGQVQVPNPQLGQRLSPQSDRSLNMIRAREESEQMAASNTMPTNRVLALSLSDLLDARKTAKSTQEIDEIAKSYGVNAQTLQSVSRFVNTPSVDPKNVTRIVGNDGEEKTTMTASWSEPLLDHEHQRIGS
;
A
#
# COMPACT_ATOMS: atom_id res chain seq x y z
N MET A 1 -29.30 34.07 9.34
CA MET A 1 -28.13 33.35 9.88
C MET A 1 -27.27 32.94 8.69
N GLY A 2 -26.05 33.46 8.61
CA GLY A 2 -25.20 33.43 7.42
C GLY A 2 -24.34 32.17 7.29
N GLY A 3 -24.21 31.65 6.07
CA GLY A 3 -23.23 30.64 5.69
C GLY A 3 -22.11 31.27 4.87
N SER A 4 -21.01 31.64 5.52
CA SER A 4 -19.80 32.13 4.86
C SER A 4 -18.91 30.94 4.51
N ALA A 5 -18.99 30.46 3.27
CA ALA A 5 -18.10 29.43 2.75
C ALA A 5 -16.90 30.11 2.04
N SER A 6 -15.75 30.09 2.69
CA SER A 6 -14.47 30.61 2.25
C SER A 6 -13.94 29.85 1.03
N LYS A 7 -14.05 30.46 -0.17
CA LYS A 7 -13.42 29.97 -1.40
C LYS A 7 -11.94 30.38 -1.43
N SER A 8 -11.04 29.47 -1.09
CA SER A 8 -9.60 29.66 -1.32
C SER A 8 -9.28 29.40 -2.81
N ALA A 9 -8.87 30.46 -3.51
CA ALA A 9 -8.38 30.34 -4.89
C ALA A 9 -7.02 29.64 -4.90
N ARG A 10 -6.97 28.40 -5.39
CA ARG A 10 -5.72 27.63 -5.54
C ARG A 10 -4.92 28.20 -6.72
N LYS A 11 -3.73 28.74 -6.47
CA LYS A 11 -2.77 29.08 -7.53
C LYS A 11 -2.15 27.78 -8.06
N LEU A 12 -2.33 27.52 -9.36
CA LEU A 12 -1.66 26.43 -10.06
C LEU A 12 -0.17 26.79 -10.24
N PRO A 13 0.77 25.84 -10.06
CA PRO A 13 2.18 26.10 -10.30
C PRO A 13 2.44 26.33 -11.80
N THR A 14 3.10 27.44 -12.11
CA THR A 14 3.53 27.80 -13.46
C THR A 14 4.64 26.86 -13.91
N ARG A 15 4.34 25.98 -14.86
CA ARG A 15 5.29 25.03 -15.44
C ARG A 15 6.40 25.80 -16.17
N THR A 16 7.65 25.61 -15.76
CA THR A 16 8.83 25.99 -16.53
C THR A 16 8.82 25.21 -17.85
N GLN A 17 8.85 25.94 -18.97
CA GLN A 17 8.93 25.35 -20.30
C GLN A 17 10.26 24.57 -20.42
N PRO A 18 10.24 23.32 -20.90
CA PRO A 18 11.46 22.52 -21.08
C PRO A 18 12.34 23.13 -22.18
N SER A 19 13.66 23.04 -21.99
CA SER A 19 14.69 23.65 -22.85
C SER A 19 14.71 23.19 -24.32
N TRP A 20 13.91 22.18 -24.68
CA TRP A 20 13.78 21.69 -26.06
C TRP A 20 12.76 22.49 -26.89
N ALA A 21 11.92 23.31 -26.26
CA ALA A 21 11.06 24.25 -26.97
C ALA A 21 11.91 25.44 -27.48
N GLY A 22 12.50 25.28 -28.67
CA GLY A 22 13.38 26.25 -29.29
C GLY A 22 12.77 27.65 -29.40
N ALA A 23 13.54 28.66 -29.02
CA ALA A 23 13.18 30.07 -29.11
C ALA A 23 13.13 30.51 -30.58
N ARG A 24 11.96 30.92 -31.06
CA ARG A 24 11.81 31.55 -32.39
C ARG A 24 12.31 32.99 -32.32
N THR A 25 13.53 33.25 -32.81
CA THR A 25 14.01 34.60 -33.10
C THR A 25 13.55 35.04 -34.50
N PRO A 26 12.79 36.13 -34.65
CA PRO A 26 12.54 36.72 -35.96
C PRO A 26 13.72 37.62 -36.32
N GLN A 27 14.72 37.09 -37.02
CA GLN A 27 15.77 37.91 -37.62
C GLN A 27 15.40 38.22 -39.07
N ALA A 28 15.18 39.50 -39.38
CA ALA A 28 14.92 39.95 -40.74
C ALA A 28 16.22 39.88 -41.57
N LEU A 29 16.22 39.05 -42.62
CA LEU A 29 17.28 38.98 -43.62
C LEU A 29 17.00 39.96 -44.79
N PRO A 30 18.05 40.53 -45.42
CA PRO A 30 17.94 41.56 -46.44
C PRO A 30 17.33 41.06 -47.76
N GLU A 31 16.66 41.99 -48.47
CA GLU A 31 15.72 41.83 -49.58
C GLU A 31 16.24 41.22 -50.89
N GLN A 32 17.45 40.63 -50.92
CA GLN A 32 18.11 40.21 -52.15
C GLN A 32 17.91 38.74 -52.54
N PHE A 33 17.13 37.95 -51.76
CA PHE A 33 16.77 36.56 -52.07
C PHE A 33 15.27 36.35 -52.32
N ARG A 34 14.54 37.37 -52.79
CA ARG A 34 13.13 37.17 -53.23
C ARG A 34 13.09 36.61 -54.65
N SER A 35 13.44 35.33 -54.81
CA SER A 35 13.15 34.55 -56.00
C SER A 35 11.90 33.69 -55.76
N SER A 36 10.87 33.90 -56.58
CA SER A 36 9.65 33.08 -56.83
C SER A 36 8.92 32.52 -55.61
N LYS A 37 7.63 32.89 -55.49
CA LYS A 37 6.57 32.27 -54.66
C LYS A 37 7.07 31.24 -53.63
N SER A 38 7.03 31.61 -52.34
CA SER A 38 7.07 30.66 -51.23
C SER A 38 6.00 29.59 -51.44
N GLU A 39 6.35 28.44 -52.01
CA GLU A 39 5.53 27.24 -51.85
C GLU A 39 5.45 26.97 -50.35
N VAL A 40 4.24 27.07 -49.82
CA VAL A 40 3.97 26.75 -48.42
C VAL A 40 4.11 25.23 -48.31
N LEU A 41 5.32 24.77 -47.99
CA LEU A 41 5.65 23.34 -47.83
C LEU A 41 4.93 22.67 -46.65
N ALA A 42 4.20 23.44 -45.84
CA ALA A 42 3.49 22.97 -44.68
C ALA A 42 2.05 23.51 -44.69
N SER A 43 1.11 22.67 -45.11
CA SER A 43 -0.32 22.91 -44.98
C SER A 43 -0.90 22.12 -43.80
N GLU A 44 -1.94 22.67 -43.18
CA GLU A 44 -2.67 22.03 -42.08
C GLU A 44 -3.55 20.87 -42.59
N THR A 45 -3.97 20.94 -43.85
CA THR A 45 -4.73 19.91 -44.55
C THR A 45 -3.80 18.96 -45.28
N LYS A 46 -4.14 17.67 -45.26
CA LYS A 46 -3.34 16.60 -45.86
C LYS A 46 -3.39 16.66 -47.39
N ASP A 47 -2.47 17.42 -47.98
CA ASP A 47 -2.34 17.54 -49.44
C ASP A 47 -1.63 16.32 -50.04
N SER A 48 -1.80 16.09 -51.36
CA SER A 48 -1.23 14.92 -52.05
C SER A 48 0.30 14.82 -51.95
N GLN A 49 0.99 15.96 -51.82
CA GLN A 49 2.43 16.01 -51.56
C GLN A 49 2.79 15.49 -50.17
N ILE A 50 1.98 15.81 -49.14
CA ILE A 50 2.13 15.27 -47.78
C ILE A 50 1.85 13.77 -47.79
N GLU A 51 0.86 13.30 -48.56
CA GLU A 51 0.58 11.86 -48.68
C GLU A 51 1.71 11.07 -49.35
N SER A 52 2.41 11.66 -50.32
CA SER A 52 3.59 11.03 -50.93
C SER A 52 4.79 11.02 -49.98
N ASP A 53 5.02 12.11 -49.25
CA ASP A 53 6.15 12.23 -48.30
C ASP A 53 5.95 11.37 -47.05
N SER A 54 4.69 11.18 -46.61
CA SER A 54 4.33 10.32 -45.47
C SER A 54 4.61 8.83 -45.69
N LYS A 55 4.88 8.40 -46.93
CA LYS A 55 5.16 7.00 -47.28
C LYS A 55 6.66 6.74 -47.23
N ASP A 56 7.30 6.90 -46.07
CA ASP A 56 8.69 6.48 -45.90
C ASP A 56 8.74 4.94 -45.74
N PRO A 57 9.18 4.18 -46.77
CA PRO A 57 9.23 2.72 -46.71
C PRO A 57 10.27 2.21 -45.70
N HIS A 58 11.19 3.07 -45.27
CA HIS A 58 12.26 2.74 -44.34
C HIS A 58 11.96 3.16 -42.90
N PHE A 59 10.86 3.86 -42.63
CA PHE A 59 10.53 4.38 -41.31
C PHE A 59 10.42 3.28 -40.25
N MET A 60 9.67 2.20 -40.54
CA MET A 60 9.55 1.04 -39.64
C MET A 60 10.89 0.33 -39.42
N SER A 61 11.73 0.25 -40.47
CA SER A 61 13.05 -0.37 -40.36
C SER A 61 13.97 0.44 -39.45
N LYS A 62 13.97 1.77 -39.55
CA LYS A 62 14.76 2.67 -38.72
C LYS A 62 14.27 2.66 -37.26
N LEU A 63 12.96 2.64 -37.02
CA LEU A 63 12.40 2.50 -35.66
C LEU A 63 12.83 1.18 -35.00
N SER A 64 12.83 0.08 -35.76
CA SER A 64 13.30 -1.20 -35.25
C SER A 64 14.80 -1.20 -34.95
N GLN A 65 15.61 -0.50 -35.73
CA GLN A 65 17.05 -0.37 -35.54
C GLN A 65 17.42 0.54 -34.36
N LEU A 66 16.65 1.61 -34.13
CA LEU A 66 16.86 2.53 -33.01
C LEU A 66 16.57 1.87 -31.66
N GLY A 67 15.69 0.87 -31.63
CA GLY A 67 15.35 0.14 -30.41
C GLY A 67 14.75 1.05 -29.34
N GLN A 68 14.59 0.52 -28.12
CA GLN A 68 14.14 1.32 -26.99
C GLN A 68 15.25 2.29 -26.57
N VAL A 69 14.94 3.59 -26.54
CA VAL A 69 15.87 4.62 -26.07
C VAL A 69 16.14 4.40 -24.58
N GLN A 70 17.38 4.07 -24.25
CA GLN A 70 17.84 4.01 -22.86
C GLN A 70 18.02 5.44 -22.35
N VAL A 71 17.03 5.94 -21.62
CA VAL A 71 17.20 7.14 -20.83
C VAL A 71 18.00 6.75 -19.59
N PRO A 72 19.23 7.25 -19.39
CA PRO A 72 19.92 7.07 -18.12
C PRO A 72 19.05 7.72 -17.06
N ASN A 73 18.40 6.90 -16.25
CA ASN A 73 17.49 7.34 -15.22
C ASN A 73 18.27 7.35 -13.90
N PRO A 74 18.85 8.49 -13.46
CA PRO A 74 19.63 8.55 -12.21
C PRO A 74 18.78 8.28 -10.96
N GLN A 75 17.46 8.09 -11.11
CA GLN A 75 16.52 7.84 -10.03
C GLN A 75 16.15 6.36 -9.85
N LEU A 76 16.59 5.44 -10.73
CA LEU A 76 16.32 4.01 -10.51
C LEU A 76 17.11 3.42 -9.33
N GLY A 77 18.16 4.12 -8.85
CA GLY A 77 18.92 3.78 -7.65
C GLY A 77 18.43 4.46 -6.38
N GLN A 78 17.54 5.46 -6.48
CA GLN A 78 16.85 6.00 -5.31
C GLN A 78 15.60 5.17 -5.10
N ARG A 79 15.74 4.19 -4.19
CA ARG A 79 14.69 3.47 -3.47
C ARG A 79 13.30 4.04 -3.77
N LEU A 80 12.54 3.22 -4.51
CA LEU A 80 11.08 3.14 -4.48
C LEU A 80 10.50 4.02 -3.37
N SER A 81 9.95 5.18 -3.78
CA SER A 81 9.19 6.07 -2.91
C SER A 81 8.13 5.25 -2.14
N PRO A 82 7.76 5.60 -0.90
CA PRO A 82 6.66 4.93 -0.18
C PRO A 82 5.32 4.91 -0.96
N GLN A 83 5.20 5.75 -1.99
CA GLN A 83 4.06 5.76 -2.90
C GLN A 83 4.04 4.57 -3.89
N SER A 84 5.21 4.05 -4.34
CA SER A 84 5.27 2.85 -5.17
C SER A 84 4.97 1.58 -4.39
N ASP A 85 5.34 1.54 -3.09
CA ASP A 85 5.01 0.41 -2.21
C ASP A 85 3.50 0.26 -2.06
N ARG A 86 2.75 1.37 -2.00
CA ARG A 86 1.29 1.33 -1.94
C ARG A 86 0.67 0.76 -3.22
N SER A 87 1.16 1.14 -4.40
CA SER A 87 0.67 0.56 -5.65
C SER A 87 1.02 -0.91 -5.80
N LEU A 88 2.23 -1.32 -5.40
CA LEU A 88 2.65 -2.72 -5.43
C LEU A 88 1.84 -3.57 -4.45
N ASN A 89 1.56 -3.05 -3.26
CA ASN A 89 0.71 -3.72 -2.28
C ASN A 89 -0.74 -3.85 -2.77
N MET A 90 -1.28 -2.85 -3.48
CA MET A 90 -2.61 -2.95 -4.07
C MET A 90 -2.68 -4.02 -5.17
N ILE A 91 -1.66 -4.10 -6.04
CA ILE A 91 -1.59 -5.13 -7.08
C ILE A 91 -1.49 -6.52 -6.45
N ARG A 92 -0.61 -6.69 -5.46
CA ARG A 92 -0.45 -7.96 -4.73
C ARG A 92 -1.73 -8.38 -4.02
N ALA A 93 -2.38 -7.45 -3.30
CA ALA A 93 -3.63 -7.74 -2.61
C ALA A 93 -4.75 -8.17 -3.57
N ARG A 94 -4.79 -7.59 -4.77
CA ARG A 94 -5.74 -7.98 -5.82
C ARG A 94 -5.45 -9.38 -6.34
N GLU A 95 -4.20 -9.68 -6.65
CA GLU A 95 -3.76 -11.01 -7.10
C GLU A 95 -4.04 -12.09 -6.05
N GLU A 96 -3.73 -11.82 -4.78
CA GLU A 96 -4.07 -12.71 -3.66
C GLU A 96 -5.58 -12.93 -3.53
N SER A 97 -6.39 -11.88 -3.72
CA SER A 97 -7.84 -11.99 -3.67
C SER A 97 -8.40 -12.79 -4.85
N GLU A 98 -7.82 -12.66 -6.05
CA GLU A 98 -8.23 -13.42 -7.23
C GLU A 98 -7.87 -14.90 -7.09
N GLN A 99 -6.68 -15.21 -6.56
CA GLN A 99 -6.28 -16.58 -6.22
C GLN A 99 -7.18 -17.19 -5.15
N MET A 100 -7.50 -16.43 -4.08
CA MET A 100 -8.41 -16.89 -3.03
C MET A 100 -9.85 -17.07 -3.53
N ALA A 101 -10.32 -16.24 -4.47
CA ALA A 101 -11.64 -16.41 -5.07
C ALA A 101 -11.70 -17.63 -6.01
N ALA A 102 -10.58 -17.96 -6.67
CA ALA A 102 -10.46 -19.15 -7.51
C ALA A 102 -10.33 -20.44 -6.67
N SER A 103 -9.67 -20.38 -5.51
CA SER A 103 -9.63 -21.48 -4.55
C SER A 103 -10.91 -21.49 -3.73
N ASN A 104 -11.81 -22.45 -3.89
CA ASN A 104 -12.99 -22.63 -3.02
C ASN A 104 -12.66 -22.93 -1.53
N THR A 105 -11.45 -22.64 -1.07
CA THR A 105 -10.98 -22.82 0.31
C THR A 105 -11.27 -21.57 1.14
N MET A 106 -11.73 -21.76 2.37
CA MET A 106 -11.88 -20.67 3.33
C MET A 106 -10.52 -20.00 3.59
N PRO A 107 -10.45 -18.66 3.67
CA PRO A 107 -9.21 -17.96 3.95
C PRO A 107 -8.72 -18.28 5.36
N THR A 108 -7.53 -18.86 5.47
CA THR A 108 -6.88 -19.17 6.76
C THR A 108 -6.18 -17.93 7.32
N ASN A 109 -5.96 -17.89 8.64
CA ASN A 109 -5.26 -16.81 9.34
C ASN A 109 -5.90 -15.42 9.17
N ARG A 110 -7.21 -15.36 8.89
CA ARG A 110 -7.98 -14.13 8.84
C ARG A 110 -9.06 -14.18 9.91
N VAL A 111 -8.89 -13.39 10.95
CA VAL A 111 -9.77 -13.38 12.13
C VAL A 111 -10.30 -11.96 12.34
N LEU A 112 -11.56 -11.84 12.74
CA LEU A 112 -12.13 -10.55 13.10
C LEU A 112 -11.39 -10.01 14.33
N ALA A 113 -11.12 -8.71 14.37
CA ALA A 113 -10.38 -8.10 15.48
C ALA A 113 -11.02 -8.36 16.86
N LEU A 114 -12.35 -8.42 16.91
CA LEU A 114 -13.11 -8.77 18.13
C LEU A 114 -12.88 -10.22 18.55
N SER A 115 -12.91 -11.18 17.62
CA SER A 115 -12.62 -12.58 17.94
C SER A 115 -11.15 -12.85 18.27
N LEU A 116 -10.24 -11.91 17.96
CA LEU A 116 -8.82 -12.04 18.32
C LEU A 116 -8.63 -11.93 19.83
N SER A 117 -9.34 -11.03 20.52
CA SER A 117 -9.26 -10.96 21.99
C SER A 117 -9.75 -12.25 22.62
N ASP A 118 -10.87 -12.80 22.12
CA ASP A 118 -11.45 -14.04 22.63
C ASP A 118 -10.51 -15.23 22.40
N LEU A 119 -9.86 -15.28 21.23
CA LEU A 119 -8.85 -16.29 20.91
C LEU A 119 -7.60 -16.17 21.80
N LEU A 120 -7.12 -14.96 22.08
CA LEU A 120 -5.98 -14.74 22.98
C LEU A 120 -6.33 -15.09 24.42
N ASP A 121 -7.55 -14.81 24.87
CA ASP A 121 -8.04 -15.20 26.19
C ASP A 121 -8.21 -16.72 26.30
N ALA A 122 -8.79 -17.37 25.28
CA ALA A 122 -8.87 -18.82 25.22
C ALA A 122 -7.47 -19.48 25.27
N ARG A 123 -6.47 -18.90 24.58
CA ARG A 123 -5.08 -19.36 24.63
C ARG A 123 -4.52 -19.34 26.05
N LYS A 124 -4.81 -18.33 26.88
CA LYS A 124 -4.31 -18.28 28.27
C LYS A 124 -4.83 -19.41 29.14
N THR A 125 -6.01 -19.94 28.82
CA THR A 125 -6.62 -21.05 29.56
C THR A 125 -6.08 -22.42 29.16
N ALA A 126 -5.36 -22.51 28.04
CA ALA A 126 -4.77 -23.74 27.55
C ALA A 126 -3.60 -24.19 28.44
N LYS A 127 -3.55 -25.48 28.71
CA LYS A 127 -2.51 -26.14 29.54
C LYS A 127 -1.52 -26.93 28.69
N SER A 128 -1.97 -27.41 27.53
CA SER A 128 -1.15 -28.19 26.62
C SER A 128 -0.95 -27.52 25.28
N THR A 129 0.16 -27.84 24.60
CA THR A 129 0.37 -27.40 23.21
C THR A 129 -0.67 -27.99 22.25
N GLN A 130 -1.22 -29.16 22.57
CA GLN A 130 -2.29 -29.76 21.77
C GLN A 130 -3.59 -28.96 21.86
N GLU A 131 -3.95 -28.47 23.05
CA GLU A 131 -5.10 -27.59 23.23
C GLU A 131 -4.93 -26.27 22.46
N ILE A 132 -3.71 -25.72 22.41
CA ILE A 132 -3.43 -24.52 21.60
C ILE A 132 -3.68 -24.79 20.11
N ASP A 133 -3.27 -25.95 19.60
CA ASP A 133 -3.49 -26.32 18.21
C ASP A 133 -4.99 -26.49 17.91
N GLU A 134 -5.77 -27.05 18.84
CA GLU A 134 -7.22 -27.20 18.71
C GLU A 134 -7.95 -25.86 18.74
N ILE A 135 -7.55 -24.97 19.66
CA ILE A 135 -8.06 -23.59 19.70
C ILE A 135 -7.69 -22.86 18.41
N ALA A 136 -6.45 -22.98 17.92
CA ALA A 136 -6.06 -22.33 16.68
C ALA A 136 -6.92 -22.82 15.48
N LYS A 137 -7.18 -24.13 15.40
CA LYS A 137 -8.04 -24.73 14.37
C LYS A 137 -9.48 -24.26 14.43
N SER A 138 -10.07 -24.12 15.63
CA SER A 138 -11.47 -23.69 15.77
C SER A 138 -11.70 -22.26 15.26
N TYR A 139 -10.68 -21.40 15.34
CA TYR A 139 -10.69 -20.04 14.81
C TYR A 139 -10.09 -19.92 13.39
N GLY A 140 -9.69 -21.03 12.75
CA GLY A 140 -9.12 -21.02 11.39
C GLY A 140 -7.72 -20.41 11.29
N VAL A 141 -6.94 -20.46 12.38
CA VAL A 141 -5.58 -19.92 12.48
C VAL A 141 -4.57 -21.06 12.62
N ASN A 142 -3.37 -20.88 12.06
CA ASN A 142 -2.27 -21.81 12.26
C ASN A 142 -1.64 -21.60 13.65
N ALA A 143 -1.27 -22.68 14.33
CA ALA A 143 -0.66 -22.60 15.65
C ALA A 143 0.64 -21.75 15.68
N GLN A 144 1.46 -21.86 14.62
CA GLN A 144 2.70 -21.10 14.50
C GLN A 144 2.45 -19.58 14.35
N THR A 145 1.42 -19.18 13.60
CA THR A 145 1.05 -17.77 13.47
C THR A 145 0.47 -17.25 14.78
N LEU A 146 -0.33 -18.05 15.47
CA LEU A 146 -0.85 -17.74 16.79
C LEU A 146 0.28 -17.50 17.81
N GLN A 147 1.28 -18.38 17.85
CA GLN A 147 2.47 -18.22 18.69
C GLN A 147 3.25 -16.95 18.34
N SER A 148 3.40 -16.65 17.06
CA SER A 148 4.12 -15.45 16.61
C SER A 148 3.40 -14.17 17.04
N VAL A 149 2.08 -14.12 16.88
CA VAL A 149 1.25 -12.98 17.32
C VAL A 149 1.30 -12.83 18.83
N SER A 150 1.25 -13.93 19.59
CA SER A 150 1.26 -13.88 21.05
C SER A 150 2.55 -13.31 21.66
N ARG A 151 3.65 -13.28 20.91
CA ARG A 151 4.90 -12.63 21.35
C ARG A 151 4.77 -11.11 21.39
N PHE A 152 3.88 -10.54 20.59
CA PHE A 152 3.72 -9.09 20.43
C PHE A 152 2.43 -8.57 21.03
N VAL A 153 1.38 -9.40 21.06
CA VAL A 153 0.04 -9.01 21.51
C VAL A 153 -0.47 -10.04 22.51
N ASN A 154 -0.80 -9.56 23.69
CA ASN A 154 -1.51 -10.32 24.71
C ASN A 154 -2.73 -9.51 25.15
N THR A 155 -3.67 -10.16 25.83
CA THR A 155 -4.80 -9.51 26.49
C THR A 155 -4.49 -9.39 27.99
N PRO A 156 -4.94 -8.35 28.71
CA PRO A 156 -4.79 -8.28 30.16
C PRO A 156 -5.65 -9.37 30.83
N SER A 157 -5.16 -9.96 31.91
CA SER A 157 -5.92 -10.83 32.82
C SER A 157 -6.14 -10.11 34.14
N VAL A 158 -7.02 -10.64 34.99
CA VAL A 158 -7.23 -10.10 36.34
C VAL A 158 -6.52 -11.00 37.36
N ASP A 159 -5.70 -10.41 38.21
CA ASP A 159 -5.13 -11.15 39.34
C ASP A 159 -6.17 -11.32 40.45
N PRO A 160 -6.64 -12.56 40.75
CA PRO A 160 -7.66 -12.78 41.76
C PRO A 160 -7.18 -12.43 43.18
N LYS A 161 -5.86 -12.27 43.41
CA LYS A 161 -5.31 -11.93 44.72
C LYS A 161 -5.48 -10.45 45.09
N ASN A 162 -5.75 -9.58 44.12
CA ASN A 162 -5.79 -8.13 44.32
C ASN A 162 -7.12 -7.53 43.84
N VAL A 163 -8.21 -8.06 44.40
CA VAL A 163 -9.56 -7.53 44.24
C VAL A 163 -9.94 -6.80 45.52
N THR A 164 -10.06 -5.47 45.43
CA THR A 164 -10.52 -4.65 46.55
C THR A 164 -11.93 -4.17 46.25
N ARG A 165 -12.89 -4.57 47.10
CA ARG A 165 -14.27 -4.06 47.06
C ARG A 165 -14.41 -3.06 48.19
N ILE A 166 -14.60 -1.80 47.83
CA ILE A 166 -14.87 -0.72 48.78
C ILE A 166 -16.34 -0.37 48.63
N VAL A 167 -17.10 -0.55 49.70
CA VAL A 167 -18.50 -0.10 49.78
C VAL A 167 -18.47 1.29 50.41
N GLY A 168 -18.89 2.30 49.64
CA GLY A 168 -18.99 3.68 50.12
C GLY A 168 -20.18 3.87 51.07
N ASN A 169 -20.14 4.94 51.87
CA ASN A 169 -21.21 5.28 52.81
C ASN A 169 -22.56 5.57 52.12
N ASP A 170 -22.54 5.87 50.83
CA ASP A 170 -23.73 6.14 50.01
C ASP A 170 -24.35 4.86 49.40
N GLY A 171 -23.79 3.68 49.70
CA GLY A 171 -24.21 2.38 49.16
C GLY A 171 -23.61 2.06 47.78
N GLU A 172 -22.78 2.94 47.21
CA GLU A 172 -22.05 2.65 45.97
C GLU A 172 -20.90 1.68 46.20
N GLU A 173 -20.88 0.60 45.42
CA GLU A 173 -19.81 -0.39 45.46
C GLU A 173 -18.77 -0.11 44.38
N LYS A 174 -17.53 0.18 44.80
CA LYS A 174 -16.39 0.30 43.89
C LYS A 174 -15.51 -0.93 44.00
N THR A 175 -15.48 -1.73 42.93
CA THR A 175 -14.57 -2.86 42.80
C THR A 175 -13.34 -2.42 41.99
N THR A 176 -12.17 -2.40 42.62
CA THR A 176 -10.90 -2.14 41.95
C THR A 176 -10.13 -3.46 41.83
N MET A 177 -9.77 -3.82 40.60
CA MET A 177 -9.04 -5.04 40.27
C MET A 177 -7.69 -4.67 39.65
N THR A 178 -6.64 -5.39 40.02
CA THR A 178 -5.33 -5.22 39.39
C THR A 178 -5.23 -6.10 38.15
N ALA A 179 -4.90 -5.47 37.01
CA ALA A 179 -4.62 -6.20 35.78
C ALA A 179 -3.22 -6.82 35.82
N SER A 180 -3.11 -8.08 35.42
CA SER A 180 -1.87 -8.83 35.29
C SER A 180 -1.72 -9.39 33.88
N TRP A 181 -0.47 -9.51 33.42
CA TRP A 181 -0.15 -10.11 32.12
C TRP A 181 0.37 -11.52 32.39
N SER A 182 -0.41 -12.53 32.00
CA SER A 182 -0.06 -13.94 32.19
C SER A 182 0.09 -14.64 30.85
N GLU A 183 1.03 -15.57 30.77
CA GLU A 183 1.17 -16.51 29.65
C GLU A 183 0.68 -17.90 30.06
N PRO A 184 0.16 -18.71 29.10
CA PRO A 184 -0.22 -20.08 29.40
C PRO A 184 1.01 -20.91 29.77
N LEU A 185 0.91 -21.64 30.87
CA LEU A 185 1.93 -22.60 31.30
C LEU A 185 1.75 -23.87 30.47
N LEU A 186 2.73 -24.19 29.63
CA LEU A 186 2.70 -25.37 28.77
C LEU A 186 3.40 -26.55 29.45
N ASP A 187 2.90 -27.77 29.22
CA ASP A 187 3.44 -29.02 29.77
C ASP A 187 4.98 -29.17 29.63
N HIS A 188 5.58 -28.60 28.58
CA HIS A 188 7.03 -28.62 28.34
C HIS A 188 7.85 -27.80 29.34
N GLU A 189 7.22 -26.88 30.09
CA GLU A 189 7.86 -26.07 31.13
C GLU A 189 7.81 -26.73 32.51
N HIS A 190 6.83 -27.61 32.76
CA HIS A 190 6.78 -28.42 33.99
C HIS A 190 8.01 -29.33 34.14
N GLN A 191 8.62 -29.77 33.02
CA GLN A 191 9.84 -30.57 33.06
C GLN A 191 11.12 -29.76 33.34
N ARG A 192 11.12 -28.44 33.13
CA ARG A 192 12.31 -27.59 33.33
C ARG A 192 12.41 -26.97 34.72
N ILE A 193 11.29 -26.81 35.41
CA ILE A 193 11.24 -26.19 36.75
C ILE A 193 11.42 -27.26 37.86
N GLY A 194 11.40 -28.55 37.50
CA GLY A 194 11.50 -29.69 38.42
C GLY A 194 12.80 -30.51 38.37
N SER A 195 13.90 -29.99 37.83
CA SER A 195 15.23 -30.63 37.90
C SER A 195 16.23 -29.78 38.68
#